data_AF-A0AAU6AUF9-F1
#
_entry.id   AF-A0AAU6AUF9-F1
#
_cell.length_a   1.000
_cell.length_b   1.000
_cell.length_c   1.000
_cell.angle_alpha   90.00
_cell.angle_beta   90.00
_cell.angle_gamma   90.00
#
_symmetry.space_group_name_H-M   'P 1'
#
loop_
_entity.id
_entity.type
_entity.pdbx_description
1 polymer ?
#
loop_
_entity_poly.entity_id
_entity_poly.type
_entity_poly.pdbx_seq_one_letter_code
_entity_poly.pdbx_strand_id
1 'polypeptide(L)'
;MSNTGRRARSRQHPVTTADERVGLNGAMAAALTRVVGSMPALYVVLVVVAGWMALATWGPLHAADPYPFAFLLFLDNVVQLVLCLVILVGQRVLSRAADRRSVQTYENAEAIFARIADLQQHLDRHDQALSRGVSLLESSPHPWIERHQVQPPAQALDQQVTANDRVAAWLTQRLGSMAAFYAAAGTQVIWMGLAALGVQRFDPYPFAFMSFLSTLAQLIFMIVIMVGQGVLGRAGDRRSEQTFYNGEAILHECGRMKARLVAQDRLIDDLSRYTRGELIEDLARAFHDADSHAGHETKRGAGLRARYRGPLPPRWDHLPPERKAMAQAQARQLGEQLATVGCVMVPAFDSALTITLDEGEVALLARQEHERWLADQPSVPPNEPRDRMLPDLAPWDQLPEQTRARRLHVARGIPGLVASVGMQVVRDGRARDGAGEADFTAEEREVLQRAMMSAGMLAALAVGGVDSDEMFALIKTLREASVTHPRRLIRELTAACTFETGLRPGIKYADYQPPALEAISSAAAIVARTAPAELPDFREFLVEVATVVADANQEGGFLGLGAQRRTHAESEAIDAVRKATRREN
;
A
#
# COMPACT_ATOMS: atom_id res chain seq x y z
N MET A 1 -10.88 -28.19 -8.83
CA MET A 1 -10.12 -29.06 -7.90
C MET A 1 -9.29 -28.17 -7.01
N SER A 2 -9.66 -28.14 -5.73
CA SER A 2 -9.19 -27.27 -4.66
C SER A 2 -7.79 -27.65 -4.20
N ASN A 3 -6.85 -26.69 -4.26
CA ASN A 3 -5.54 -26.82 -3.60
C ASN A 3 -5.59 -26.14 -2.22
N THR A 4 -6.53 -26.58 -1.37
CA THR A 4 -6.62 -26.18 0.04
C THR A 4 -5.82 -27.17 0.87
N GLY A 5 -4.51 -27.01 0.88
CA GLY A 5 -3.65 -27.99 1.53
C GLY A 5 -2.22 -27.50 1.75
N ARG A 6 -2.02 -26.34 2.39
CA ARG A 6 -0.75 -26.09 3.08
C ARG A 6 -0.81 -24.96 4.12
N ARG A 7 -0.36 -25.35 5.32
CA ARG A 7 0.11 -24.55 6.47
C ARG A 7 -0.91 -24.26 7.58
N ALA A 8 -1.18 -25.31 8.36
CA ALA A 8 -1.17 -25.16 9.81
C ALA A 8 0.22 -24.61 10.20
N ARG A 9 0.36 -23.28 10.34
CA ARG A 9 1.52 -22.68 11.02
C ARG A 9 1.43 -23.12 12.48
N SER A 10 2.47 -23.82 12.95
CA SER A 10 2.70 -24.02 14.37
C SER A 10 2.57 -22.65 15.06
N ARG A 11 1.81 -22.58 16.16
CA ARG A 11 1.87 -21.44 17.06
C ARG A 11 3.31 -21.37 17.56
N GLN A 12 4.15 -20.57 16.91
CA GLN A 12 5.48 -20.27 17.42
C GLN A 12 5.26 -19.49 18.71
N HIS A 13 5.48 -20.16 19.84
CA HIS A 13 5.50 -19.50 21.14
C HIS A 13 6.58 -18.41 21.12
N PRO A 14 6.36 -17.28 21.80
CA PRO A 14 7.39 -16.25 21.89
C PRO A 14 8.66 -16.88 22.47
N VAL A 15 9.81 -16.72 21.79
CA VAL A 15 11.09 -17.24 22.29
C VAL A 15 11.37 -16.53 23.61
N THR A 16 11.21 -17.25 24.72
CA THR A 16 11.57 -16.73 26.03
C THR A 16 13.02 -17.07 26.34
N THR A 17 13.62 -16.37 27.31
CA THR A 17 14.94 -16.74 27.84
C THR A 17 14.97 -18.16 28.42
N ALA A 18 13.80 -18.78 28.68
CA ALA A 18 13.67 -20.13 29.18
C ALA A 18 13.65 -21.20 28.07
N ASP A 19 13.32 -20.83 26.82
CA ASP A 19 13.24 -21.75 25.67
C ASP A 19 14.58 -22.04 25.03
N GLU A 20 15.58 -21.18 25.29
CA GLU A 20 16.96 -21.58 25.10
C GLU A 20 17.21 -22.72 26.09
N ARG A 21 17.21 -23.97 25.60
CA ARG A 21 17.79 -25.11 26.31
C ARG A 21 19.26 -24.80 26.51
N VAL A 22 19.52 -23.95 27.48
CA VAL A 22 20.84 -23.68 27.97
C VAL A 22 21.29 -25.02 28.49
N GLY A 23 22.32 -25.62 27.87
CA GLY A 23 22.96 -26.78 28.49
C GLY A 23 23.20 -26.46 29.97
N LEU A 24 23.07 -27.45 30.86
CA LEU A 24 23.10 -27.33 32.33
C LEU A 24 23.95 -26.15 32.85
N ASN A 25 25.15 -26.01 32.28
CA ASN A 25 26.07 -24.90 32.53
C ASN A 25 25.45 -23.50 32.37
N GLY A 26 24.89 -23.13 31.22
CA GLY A 26 24.44 -21.74 31.04
C GLY A 26 23.15 -21.41 31.80
N ALA A 27 22.33 -22.42 32.14
CA ALA A 27 21.21 -22.24 33.06
C ALA A 27 21.72 -21.90 34.47
N MET A 28 22.80 -22.57 34.91
CA MET A 28 23.50 -22.25 36.15
C MET A 28 24.07 -20.83 36.13
N ALA A 29 24.73 -20.40 35.04
CA ALA A 29 25.24 -19.03 34.95
C ALA A 29 24.13 -17.97 34.95
N ALA A 30 23.02 -18.21 34.24
CA ALA A 30 21.88 -17.29 34.23
C ALA A 30 21.18 -17.21 35.60
N ALA A 31 21.04 -18.35 36.29
CA ALA A 31 20.50 -18.40 37.65
C ALA A 31 21.41 -17.70 38.65
N LEU A 32 22.71 -17.96 38.60
CA LEU A 32 23.71 -17.33 39.47
C LEU A 32 23.75 -15.81 39.27
N THR A 33 23.71 -15.35 38.01
CA THR A 33 23.64 -13.92 37.68
C THR A 33 22.37 -13.27 38.26
N ARG A 34 21.23 -13.95 38.18
CA ARG A 34 19.96 -13.46 38.73
C ARG A 34 19.96 -13.37 40.25
N VAL A 35 20.57 -14.35 40.92
CA VAL A 35 20.68 -14.39 42.39
C VAL A 35 21.64 -13.31 42.87
N VAL A 36 22.85 -13.22 42.29
CA VAL A 36 23.86 -12.26 42.73
C VAL A 36 23.51 -10.82 42.36
N GLY A 37 22.85 -10.60 41.21
CA GLY A 37 22.39 -9.28 40.77
C GLY A 37 21.15 -8.74 41.50
N SER A 38 20.73 -9.36 42.59
CA SER A 38 19.51 -8.98 43.33
C SER A 38 19.82 -8.09 44.54
N MET A 39 18.91 -7.15 44.86
CA MET A 39 19.05 -6.28 46.04
C MET A 39 19.16 -7.06 47.37
N PRO A 40 18.44 -8.17 47.61
CA PRO A 40 18.64 -8.98 48.81
C PRO A 40 20.04 -9.58 48.93
N ALA A 41 20.65 -10.01 47.83
CA ALA A 41 22.01 -10.56 47.85
C ALA A 41 23.03 -9.51 48.32
N LEU A 42 22.88 -8.25 47.91
CA LEU A 42 23.70 -7.14 48.40
C LEU A 42 23.61 -7.00 49.92
N TYR A 43 22.40 -7.01 50.50
CA TYR A 43 22.22 -6.90 51.94
C TYR A 43 22.86 -8.07 52.70
N VAL A 44 22.73 -9.29 52.18
CA VAL A 44 23.37 -10.48 52.79
C VAL A 44 24.88 -10.32 52.79
N VAL A 45 25.48 -9.93 51.65
CA VAL A 45 26.94 -9.73 51.55
C VAL A 45 27.41 -8.63 52.50
N LEU A 46 26.72 -7.50 52.58
CA LEU A 46 27.06 -6.41 53.49
C LEU A 46 27.02 -6.85 54.96
N VAL A 47 26.00 -7.62 55.35
CA VAL A 47 25.88 -8.18 56.71
C VAL A 47 27.02 -9.17 57.00
N VAL A 48 27.35 -10.05 56.06
CA VAL A 48 28.44 -11.03 56.22
C VAL A 48 29.79 -10.31 56.35
N VAL A 49 30.08 -9.34 55.48
CA VAL A 49 31.35 -8.58 55.50
C VAL A 49 31.46 -7.74 56.76
N ALA A 50 30.41 -7.00 57.14
CA ALA A 50 30.41 -6.19 58.36
C ALA A 50 30.53 -7.07 59.62
N GLY A 51 29.84 -8.22 59.63
CA GLY A 51 29.96 -9.21 60.70
C GLY A 51 31.39 -9.75 60.81
N TRP A 52 32.00 -10.14 59.69
CA TRP A 52 33.39 -10.61 59.67
C TRP A 52 34.36 -9.55 60.17
N MET A 53 34.26 -8.31 59.68
CA MET A 53 35.10 -7.20 60.13
C MET A 53 34.97 -6.97 61.64
N ALA A 54 33.76 -7.03 62.20
CA ALA A 54 33.53 -6.89 63.64
C ALA A 54 34.18 -8.05 64.43
N LEU A 55 34.02 -9.30 64.00
CA LEU A 55 34.62 -10.47 64.65
C LEU A 55 36.15 -10.51 64.51
N ALA A 56 36.69 -10.03 63.39
CA ALA A 56 38.14 -9.95 63.15
C ALA A 56 38.81 -8.82 63.92
N THR A 57 38.09 -7.73 64.20
CA THR A 57 38.64 -6.57 64.95
C THR A 57 38.58 -6.77 66.46
N TRP A 58 37.48 -7.31 66.99
CA TRP A 58 37.25 -7.40 68.46
C TRP A 58 37.02 -8.83 68.97
N GLY A 59 36.86 -9.80 68.09
CA GLY A 59 36.42 -11.15 68.43
C GLY A 59 37.49 -12.24 68.23
N PRO A 60 37.08 -13.53 68.25
CA PRO A 60 38.00 -14.68 68.21
C PRO A 60 38.74 -14.83 66.86
N LEU A 61 38.33 -14.11 65.82
CA LEU A 61 38.96 -14.16 64.49
C LEU A 61 40.19 -13.25 64.38
N HIS A 62 40.52 -12.47 65.41
CA HIS A 62 41.67 -11.55 65.40
C HIS A 62 43.01 -12.24 65.11
N ALA A 63 43.18 -13.50 65.55
CA ALA A 63 44.39 -14.28 65.30
C ALA A 63 44.46 -14.84 63.86
N ALA A 64 43.32 -14.96 63.17
CA ALA A 64 43.24 -15.54 61.83
C ALA A 64 43.28 -14.47 60.73
N ASP A 65 42.71 -13.29 60.98
CA ASP A 65 42.59 -12.22 59.98
C ASP A 65 42.69 -10.81 60.60
N PRO A 66 43.88 -10.41 61.12
CA PRO A 66 44.06 -9.08 61.71
C PRO A 66 44.01 -7.97 60.67
N TYR A 67 43.66 -6.75 61.10
CA TYR A 67 43.71 -5.54 60.25
C TYR A 67 45.10 -5.43 59.58
N PRO A 68 45.20 -5.33 58.25
CA PRO A 68 44.21 -4.83 57.26
C PRO A 68 43.27 -5.88 56.62
N PHE A 69 43.00 -7.02 57.27
CA PHE A 69 42.11 -8.09 56.81
C PHE A 69 42.59 -8.80 55.53
N ALA A 70 43.81 -9.33 55.56
CA ALA A 70 44.44 -9.97 54.40
C ALA A 70 43.62 -11.14 53.83
N PHE A 71 42.93 -11.91 54.69
CA PHE A 71 42.07 -13.01 54.23
C PHE A 71 40.80 -12.49 53.56
N LEU A 72 40.13 -11.48 54.14
CA LEU A 72 38.98 -10.85 53.48
C LEU A 72 39.35 -10.25 52.12
N LEU A 73 40.48 -9.55 52.03
CA LEU A 73 40.96 -8.97 50.76
C LEU A 73 41.25 -10.04 49.71
N PHE A 74 41.85 -11.17 50.13
CA PHE A 74 42.06 -12.32 49.26
C PHE A 74 40.72 -12.94 48.82
N LEU A 75 39.79 -13.16 49.75
CA LEU A 75 38.49 -13.76 49.46
C LEU A 75 37.66 -12.88 48.51
N ASP A 76 37.65 -11.56 48.76
CA ASP A 76 37.02 -10.57 47.88
C ASP A 76 37.57 -10.66 46.47
N ASN A 77 38.91 -10.68 46.34
CA ASN A 77 39.57 -10.79 45.04
C ASN A 77 39.18 -12.07 44.28
N VAL A 78 39.13 -13.22 44.96
CA VAL A 78 38.71 -14.48 44.36
C VAL A 78 37.25 -14.42 43.92
N VAL A 79 36.37 -14.00 44.81
CA VAL A 79 34.92 -13.90 44.54
C VAL A 79 34.63 -12.92 43.41
N GLN A 80 35.30 -11.77 43.38
CA GLN A 80 35.11 -10.75 42.34
C GLN A 80 35.51 -11.25 40.95
N LEU A 81 36.64 -11.95 40.82
CA LEU A 81 37.07 -12.52 39.53
C LEU A 81 36.04 -13.54 39.00
N VAL A 82 35.57 -14.43 39.89
CA VAL A 82 34.52 -15.41 39.59
C VAL A 82 33.23 -14.70 39.17
N LEU A 83 32.83 -13.65 39.88
CA LEU A 83 31.63 -12.87 39.58
C LEU A 83 31.72 -12.16 38.21
N CYS A 84 32.87 -11.55 37.88
CA CYS A 84 33.09 -10.96 36.57
C CYS A 84 32.88 -11.97 35.44
N LEU A 85 33.42 -13.18 35.58
CA LEU A 85 33.24 -14.25 34.59
C LEU A 85 31.79 -14.73 34.50
N VAL A 86 31.10 -14.87 35.63
CA VAL A 86 29.68 -15.24 35.67
C VAL A 86 28.83 -14.19 34.95
N ILE A 87 29.07 -12.90 35.20
CA ILE A 87 28.40 -11.79 34.51
C ILE A 87 28.63 -11.87 33.01
N LEU A 88 29.88 -12.06 32.58
CA LEU A 88 30.24 -12.12 31.16
C LEU A 88 29.56 -13.29 30.44
N VAL A 89 29.49 -14.46 31.09
CA VAL A 89 28.77 -15.63 30.57
C VAL A 89 27.27 -15.38 30.54
N GLY A 90 26.71 -14.76 31.59
CA GLY A 90 25.30 -14.36 31.66
C GLY A 90 24.91 -13.41 30.53
N GLN A 91 25.71 -12.37 30.30
CA GLN A 91 25.50 -11.40 29.21
C GLN A 91 25.49 -12.07 27.84
N ARG A 92 26.38 -13.04 27.60
CA ARG A 92 26.42 -13.80 26.34
C ARG A 92 25.14 -14.62 26.10
N VAL A 93 24.64 -15.30 27.14
CA VAL A 93 23.39 -16.06 27.05
C VAL A 93 22.22 -15.11 26.78
N LEU A 94 22.13 -14.01 27.53
CA LEU A 94 21.10 -12.99 27.33
C LEU A 94 21.15 -12.37 25.92
N SER A 95 22.34 -12.10 25.40
CA SER A 95 22.53 -11.57 24.03
C SER A 95 21.98 -12.54 22.98
N ARG A 96 22.30 -13.83 23.07
CA ARG A 96 21.82 -14.83 22.10
C ARG A 96 20.31 -14.99 22.13
N ALA A 97 19.73 -15.04 23.33
CA ALA A 97 18.29 -15.05 23.49
C ALA A 97 17.64 -13.77 22.95
N ALA A 98 18.29 -12.62 23.12
CA ALA A 98 17.85 -11.37 22.52
C ALA A 98 17.94 -11.42 20.98
N ASP A 99 19.05 -11.84 20.40
CA ASP A 99 19.25 -11.92 18.95
C ASP A 99 18.24 -12.88 18.28
N ARG A 100 17.93 -14.03 18.89
CA ARG A 100 16.85 -14.89 18.38
C ARG A 100 15.48 -14.22 18.44
N ARG A 101 15.19 -13.50 19.52
CA ARG A 101 13.94 -12.75 19.64
C ARG A 101 13.82 -11.65 18.58
N SER A 102 14.91 -10.96 18.21
CA SER A 102 14.82 -9.95 17.14
C SER A 102 14.53 -10.59 15.79
N VAL A 103 15.15 -11.73 15.47
CA VAL A 103 14.81 -12.50 14.27
C VAL A 103 13.34 -12.90 14.25
N GLN A 104 12.83 -13.48 15.34
CA GLN A 104 11.41 -13.85 15.42
C GLN A 104 10.48 -12.64 15.27
N THR A 105 10.83 -11.49 15.88
CA THR A 105 10.03 -10.26 15.78
C THR A 105 10.02 -9.74 14.35
N TYR A 106 11.16 -9.80 13.66
CA TYR A 106 11.29 -9.45 12.25
C TYR A 106 10.44 -10.37 11.36
N GLU A 107 10.57 -11.69 11.50
CA GLU A 107 9.77 -12.67 10.74
C GLU A 107 8.26 -12.50 10.99
N ASN A 108 7.86 -12.15 12.21
CA ASN A 108 6.47 -11.86 12.54
C ASN A 108 5.97 -10.59 11.84
N ALA A 109 6.78 -9.53 11.79
CA ALA A 109 6.43 -8.30 11.09
C ALA A 109 6.29 -8.54 9.58
N GLU A 110 7.23 -9.26 8.97
CA GLU A 110 7.17 -9.66 7.56
C GLU A 110 5.90 -10.48 7.27
N ALA A 111 5.56 -11.43 8.15
CA ALA A 111 4.34 -12.21 8.04
C ALA A 111 3.06 -11.37 8.15
N ILE A 112 3.07 -10.28 8.93
CA ILE A 112 1.95 -9.33 9.01
C ILE A 112 1.87 -8.53 7.71
N PHE A 113 2.98 -7.97 7.22
CA PHE A 113 3.00 -7.22 5.97
C PHE A 113 2.52 -8.07 4.77
N ALA A 114 2.96 -9.32 4.68
CA ALA A 114 2.48 -10.24 3.65
C ALA A 114 0.95 -10.47 3.70
N ARG A 115 0.37 -10.55 4.91
CA ARG A 115 -1.09 -10.67 5.07
C ARG A 115 -1.82 -9.38 4.72
N ILE A 116 -1.26 -8.23 5.08
CA ILE A 116 -1.83 -6.92 4.71
C ILE A 116 -1.84 -6.78 3.18
N ALA A 117 -0.75 -7.14 2.51
CA ALA A 117 -0.65 -7.11 1.06
C ALA A 117 -1.68 -8.03 0.39
N ASP A 118 -1.86 -9.26 0.89
CA ASP A 118 -2.88 -10.20 0.39
C ASP A 118 -4.31 -9.65 0.57
N LEU A 119 -4.60 -9.07 1.75
CA LEU A 119 -5.90 -8.41 2.02
C LEU A 119 -6.15 -7.23 1.09
N GLN A 120 -5.12 -6.41 0.83
CA GLN A 120 -5.23 -5.27 -0.08
C GLN A 120 -5.45 -5.72 -1.51
N GLN A 121 -4.72 -6.74 -1.98
CA GLN A 121 -4.96 -7.32 -3.30
C GLN A 121 -6.37 -7.94 -3.41
N HIS A 122 -6.91 -8.46 -2.32
CA HIS A 122 -8.29 -8.93 -2.28
C HIS A 122 -9.30 -7.78 -2.39
N LEU A 123 -9.08 -6.69 -1.66
CA LEU A 123 -9.90 -5.48 -1.75
C LEU A 123 -9.80 -4.81 -3.12
N ASP A 124 -8.61 -4.76 -3.73
CA ASP A 124 -8.41 -4.22 -5.08
C ASP A 124 -9.23 -5.00 -6.11
N ARG A 125 -9.30 -6.34 -5.98
CA ARG A 125 -10.16 -7.18 -6.84
C ARG A 125 -11.65 -6.88 -6.63
N HIS A 126 -12.08 -6.61 -5.40
CA HIS A 126 -13.46 -6.20 -5.12
C HIS A 126 -13.76 -4.82 -5.69
N ASP A 127 -12.86 -3.86 -5.53
CA ASP A 127 -12.98 -2.51 -6.06
C ASP A 127 -13.08 -2.54 -7.60
N GLN A 128 -12.25 -3.35 -8.27
CA GLN A 128 -12.30 -3.56 -9.72
C GLN A 128 -13.63 -4.18 -10.19
N ALA A 129 -14.20 -5.10 -9.41
CA ALA A 129 -15.47 -5.73 -9.73
C ALA A 129 -16.68 -4.81 -9.44
N LEU A 130 -16.59 -3.94 -8.44
CA LEU A 130 -17.66 -3.04 -8.01
C LEU A 130 -17.68 -1.71 -8.79
N SER A 131 -16.57 -1.25 -9.37
CA SER A 131 -16.56 -0.03 -10.18
C SER A 131 -15.39 0.06 -11.17
N ARG A 132 -15.69 0.47 -12.41
CA ARG A 132 -14.71 0.95 -13.42
C ARG A 132 -14.23 2.39 -13.17
N GLY A 133 -14.44 2.98 -11.98
CA GLY A 133 -14.19 4.42 -11.79
C GLY A 133 -13.97 4.92 -10.35
N VAL A 134 -13.36 4.13 -9.45
CA VAL A 134 -12.91 4.66 -8.14
C VAL A 134 -11.41 4.45 -7.98
N SER A 135 -10.65 5.15 -8.81
CA SER A 135 -9.22 5.41 -8.58
C SER A 135 -9.06 6.73 -7.83
N LEU A 136 -9.49 6.81 -6.57
CA LEU A 136 -9.41 8.05 -5.78
C LEU A 136 -8.53 7.97 -4.52
N LEU A 137 -7.78 6.89 -4.34
CA LEU A 137 -6.74 6.85 -3.30
C LEU A 137 -5.45 6.29 -3.87
N GLU A 138 -4.83 7.09 -4.74
CA GLU A 138 -3.42 6.99 -5.03
C GLU A 138 -2.66 7.18 -3.72
N SER A 139 -2.21 6.07 -3.15
CA SER A 139 -1.40 6.06 -1.95
C SER A 139 -0.41 4.91 -2.07
N SER A 140 0.84 5.28 -2.33
CA SER A 140 1.96 4.36 -2.31
C SER A 140 2.06 3.71 -0.92
N PRO A 141 2.50 2.44 -0.83
CA PRO A 141 2.76 1.78 0.46
C PRO A 141 3.64 2.64 1.35
N HIS A 142 3.51 2.50 2.67
CA HIS A 142 4.39 3.24 3.59
C HIS A 142 5.88 2.95 3.25
N PRO A 143 6.78 3.96 3.12
CA PRO A 143 8.15 3.78 2.63
C PRO A 143 9.01 2.86 3.52
N TRP A 144 8.60 2.65 4.76
CA TRP A 144 9.22 1.68 5.65
C TRP A 144 9.06 0.23 5.17
N ILE A 145 7.96 -0.14 4.49
CA ILE A 145 7.71 -1.53 4.08
C ILE A 145 8.77 -2.01 3.09
N GLU A 146 9.15 -1.17 2.12
CA GLU A 146 10.22 -1.46 1.17
C GLU A 146 11.60 -1.50 1.86
N ARG A 147 11.87 -0.52 2.74
CA ARG A 147 13.13 -0.48 3.51
C ARG A 147 13.27 -1.69 4.44
N HIS A 148 12.17 -2.16 5.01
CA HIS A 148 12.14 -3.30 5.93
C HIS A 148 12.52 -4.60 5.22
N GLN A 149 12.09 -4.81 3.97
CA GLN A 149 12.46 -6.01 3.19
C GLN A 149 13.97 -6.10 2.90
N VAL A 150 14.65 -4.95 2.83
CA VAL A 150 16.09 -4.86 2.52
C VAL A 150 16.95 -4.93 3.79
N GLN A 151 16.43 -4.49 4.93
CA GLN A 151 17.20 -4.41 6.17
C GLN A 151 17.13 -5.71 6.99
N PRO A 152 18.27 -6.32 7.35
CA PRO A 152 18.27 -7.50 8.21
C PRO A 152 17.82 -7.16 9.65
N PRO A 153 17.37 -8.17 10.43
CA PRO A 153 17.00 -7.97 11.82
C PRO A 153 18.18 -7.44 12.64
N ALA A 154 17.93 -6.44 13.51
CA ALA A 154 18.98 -5.91 14.37
C ALA A 154 19.55 -6.98 15.34
N GLN A 155 20.81 -7.34 15.13
CA GLN A 155 21.56 -8.28 15.98
C GLN A 155 22.82 -7.65 16.56
N ALA A 156 23.30 -8.19 17.67
CA ALA A 156 24.54 -7.71 18.30
C ALA A 156 25.80 -7.98 17.44
N LEU A 157 25.79 -9.02 16.60
CA LEU A 157 26.91 -9.36 15.72
C LEU A 157 27.14 -8.32 14.61
N ASP A 158 26.06 -7.78 14.05
CA ASP A 158 26.11 -6.81 12.94
C ASP A 158 26.59 -5.42 13.39
N GLN A 159 26.58 -5.19 14.70
CA GLN A 159 26.90 -3.89 15.31
C GLN A 159 28.41 -3.77 15.60
N GLN A 160 29.20 -4.79 15.23
CA GLN A 160 30.66 -4.83 15.33
C GLN A 160 31.33 -4.09 14.15
N VAL A 161 30.98 -2.81 14.00
CA VAL A 161 31.40 -1.98 12.86
C VAL A 161 32.87 -1.61 12.94
N THR A 162 33.40 -1.38 14.16
CA THR A 162 34.79 -0.93 14.37
C THR A 162 35.74 -2.11 14.60
N ALA A 163 37.01 -1.98 14.21
CA ALA A 163 38.06 -2.96 14.54
C ALA A 163 38.13 -3.24 16.06
N ASN A 164 37.97 -2.20 16.88
CA ASN A 164 37.94 -2.32 18.34
C ASN A 164 36.72 -3.10 18.85
N ASP A 165 35.55 -2.94 18.21
CA ASP A 165 34.33 -3.68 18.57
C ASP A 165 34.49 -5.17 18.28
N ARG A 166 35.16 -5.52 17.17
CA ARG A 166 35.45 -6.91 16.80
C ARG A 166 36.41 -7.58 17.79
N VAL A 167 37.47 -6.86 18.19
CA VAL A 167 38.41 -7.34 19.22
C VAL A 167 37.68 -7.55 20.55
N ALA A 168 36.88 -6.57 20.99
CA ALA A 168 36.11 -6.68 22.22
C ALA A 168 35.10 -7.82 22.17
N ALA A 169 34.40 -8.02 21.04
CA ALA A 169 33.49 -9.13 20.86
C ALA A 169 34.21 -10.48 20.89
N TRP A 170 35.38 -10.59 20.26
CA TRP A 170 36.21 -11.80 20.30
C TRP A 170 36.67 -12.12 21.74
N LEU A 171 37.18 -11.13 22.47
CA LEU A 171 37.56 -11.26 23.88
C LEU A 171 36.37 -11.68 24.74
N THR A 172 35.22 -11.02 24.58
CA THR A 172 33.95 -11.34 25.27
C THR A 172 33.52 -12.77 24.98
N GLN A 173 33.63 -13.25 23.74
CA GLN A 173 33.26 -14.62 23.37
C GLN A 173 34.19 -15.67 23.95
N ARG A 174 35.50 -15.37 24.03
CA ARG A 174 36.54 -16.28 24.53
C ARG A 174 36.51 -16.36 26.06
N LEU A 175 36.47 -15.20 26.71
CA LEU A 175 36.43 -15.05 28.18
C LEU A 175 35.06 -15.39 28.75
N GLY A 176 33.97 -15.08 28.03
CA GLY A 176 32.59 -15.45 28.39
C GLY A 176 32.23 -16.89 28.00
N SER A 177 33.21 -17.79 27.99
CA SER A 177 33.00 -19.21 27.77
C SER A 177 33.01 -19.98 29.08
N MET A 178 32.23 -21.06 29.17
CA MET A 178 32.22 -21.90 30.37
C MET A 178 33.57 -22.56 30.65
N ALA A 179 34.33 -22.86 29.60
CA ALA A 179 35.69 -23.35 29.73
C ALA A 179 36.61 -22.31 30.39
N ALA A 180 36.49 -21.03 30.03
CA ALA A 180 37.25 -19.95 30.66
C ALA A 180 36.87 -19.75 32.13
N PHE A 181 35.58 -19.85 32.47
CA PHE A 181 35.11 -19.84 33.85
C PHE A 181 35.74 -20.97 34.69
N TYR A 182 35.61 -22.22 34.23
CA TYR A 182 36.19 -23.36 34.95
C TYR A 182 37.72 -23.34 34.97
N ALA A 183 38.36 -22.81 33.92
CA ALA A 183 39.81 -22.63 33.90
C ALA A 183 40.27 -21.62 34.95
N ALA A 184 39.63 -20.44 35.03
CA ALA A 184 39.98 -19.42 36.01
C ALA A 184 39.76 -19.91 37.46
N ALA A 185 38.57 -20.45 37.75
CA ALA A 185 38.25 -21.00 39.06
C ALA A 185 39.17 -22.19 39.42
N GLY A 186 39.43 -23.07 38.45
CA GLY A 186 40.33 -24.21 38.60
C GLY A 186 41.76 -23.77 38.87
N THR A 187 42.28 -22.78 38.14
CA THR A 187 43.62 -22.24 38.37
C THR A 187 43.75 -21.65 39.77
N GLN A 188 42.73 -20.94 40.29
CA GLN A 188 42.76 -20.41 41.65
C GLN A 188 42.79 -21.52 42.72
N VAL A 189 41.96 -22.55 42.57
CA VAL A 189 41.92 -23.69 43.50
C VAL A 189 43.23 -24.50 43.44
N ILE A 190 43.75 -24.72 42.23
CA ILE A 190 45.01 -25.43 42.02
C ILE A 190 46.17 -24.65 42.63
N TRP A 191 46.24 -23.34 42.43
CA TRP A 191 47.28 -22.47 43.02
C TRP A 191 47.26 -22.55 44.55
N MET A 192 46.07 -22.43 45.15
CA MET A 192 45.89 -22.55 46.60
C MET A 192 46.28 -23.93 47.11
N GLY A 193 45.91 -24.99 46.39
CA GLY A 193 46.27 -26.37 46.73
C GLY A 193 47.78 -26.64 46.67
N LEU A 194 48.46 -26.18 45.62
CA LEU A 194 49.92 -26.35 45.48
C LEU A 194 50.69 -25.60 46.58
N ALA A 195 50.23 -24.41 46.96
CA ALA A 195 50.86 -23.64 48.00
C ALA A 195 50.58 -24.23 49.40
N ALA A 196 49.36 -24.73 49.66
CA ALA A 196 49.02 -25.42 50.91
C ALA A 196 49.78 -26.74 51.11
N LEU A 197 50.04 -27.47 50.02
CA LEU A 197 50.85 -28.71 50.02
C LEU A 197 52.37 -28.45 50.09
N GLY A 198 52.79 -27.17 50.14
CA GLY A 198 54.22 -26.80 50.26
C GLY A 198 55.06 -27.06 49.00
N VAL A 199 54.42 -27.40 47.88
CA VAL A 199 55.09 -27.65 46.59
C VAL A 199 55.60 -26.35 45.99
N GLN A 200 54.87 -25.24 46.20
CA GLN A 200 55.21 -23.91 45.71
C GLN A 200 55.57 -22.97 46.88
N ARG A 201 56.84 -22.52 46.94
CA ARG A 201 57.35 -21.59 47.98
C ARG A 201 57.31 -20.11 47.58
N PHE A 202 57.02 -19.81 46.31
CA PHE A 202 57.13 -18.46 45.76
C PHE A 202 56.00 -17.51 46.18
N ASP A 203 54.81 -18.03 46.50
CA ASP A 203 53.64 -17.24 46.86
C ASP A 203 52.98 -17.80 48.14
N PRO A 204 53.52 -17.48 49.33
CA PRO A 204 52.95 -17.94 50.61
C PRO A 204 51.57 -17.32 50.86
N TYR A 205 50.74 -18.01 51.66
CA TYR A 205 49.52 -17.43 52.22
C TYR A 205 49.86 -16.06 52.85
N PRO A 206 49.20 -14.94 52.46
CA PRO A 206 47.88 -14.81 51.84
C PRO A 206 47.84 -14.64 50.29
N PHE A 207 48.83 -15.17 49.56
CA PHE A 207 48.85 -15.23 48.09
C PHE A 207 48.85 -13.86 47.39
N ALA A 208 49.82 -13.02 47.72
CA ALA A 208 49.92 -11.66 47.18
C ALA A 208 50.12 -11.64 45.66
N PHE A 209 50.89 -12.59 45.10
CA PHE A 209 51.14 -12.64 43.67
C PHE A 209 49.92 -13.11 42.88
N MET A 210 49.21 -14.13 43.39
CA MET A 210 47.93 -14.56 42.83
C MET A 210 46.88 -13.45 42.86
N SER A 211 46.78 -12.73 43.99
CA SER A 211 45.87 -11.59 44.14
C SER A 211 46.21 -10.47 43.15
N PHE A 212 47.49 -10.14 42.97
CA PHE A 212 47.94 -9.16 41.97
C PHE A 212 47.53 -9.58 40.55
N LEU A 213 47.82 -10.82 40.14
CA LEU A 213 47.47 -11.33 38.81
C LEU A 213 45.95 -11.31 38.57
N SER A 214 45.17 -11.64 39.60
CA SER A 214 43.72 -11.60 39.57
C SER A 214 43.19 -10.16 39.45
N THR A 215 43.72 -9.19 40.22
CA THR A 215 43.33 -7.76 40.05
C THR A 215 43.63 -7.24 38.64
N LEU A 216 44.75 -7.66 38.03
CA LEU A 216 45.08 -7.30 36.65
C LEU A 216 44.07 -7.90 35.67
N ALA A 217 43.68 -9.17 35.86
CA ALA A 217 42.67 -9.83 35.04
C ALA A 217 41.29 -9.16 35.19
N GLN A 218 40.91 -8.76 36.41
CA GLN A 218 39.66 -8.04 36.68
C GLN A 218 39.58 -6.70 35.95
N LEU A 219 40.68 -5.92 35.92
CA LEU A 219 40.73 -4.66 35.18
C LEU A 219 40.44 -4.89 33.70
N ILE A 220 41.04 -5.93 33.10
CA ILE A 220 40.79 -6.32 31.70
C ILE A 220 39.33 -6.73 31.52
N PHE A 221 38.77 -7.53 32.43
CA PHE A 221 37.37 -7.94 32.37
C PHE A 221 36.40 -6.76 32.48
N MET A 222 36.68 -5.77 33.32
CA MET A 222 35.85 -4.58 33.44
C MET A 222 35.78 -3.80 32.12
N ILE A 223 36.93 -3.63 31.44
CA ILE A 223 36.98 -2.98 30.11
C ILE A 223 36.18 -3.79 29.09
N VAL A 224 36.37 -5.11 29.05
CA VAL A 224 35.67 -6.00 28.11
C VAL A 224 34.16 -5.99 28.35
N ILE A 225 33.72 -6.05 29.61
CA ILE A 225 32.30 -5.98 29.98
C ILE A 225 31.70 -4.64 29.54
N MET A 226 32.37 -3.52 29.83
CA MET A 226 31.87 -2.18 29.47
C MET A 226 31.70 -2.02 27.96
N VAL A 227 32.69 -2.46 27.16
CA VAL A 227 32.57 -2.42 25.70
C VAL A 227 31.47 -3.38 25.20
N GLY A 228 31.39 -4.58 25.78
CA GLY A 228 30.32 -5.54 25.49
C GLY A 228 28.94 -4.96 25.72
N GLN A 229 28.74 -4.26 26.85
CA GLN A 229 27.48 -3.57 27.15
C GLN A 229 27.15 -2.45 26.16
N GLY A 230 28.15 -1.68 25.70
CA GLY A 230 27.94 -0.64 24.68
C GLY A 230 27.49 -1.21 23.33
N VAL A 231 28.04 -2.34 22.90
CA VAL A 231 27.61 -3.04 21.67
C VAL A 231 26.19 -3.58 21.82
N LEU A 232 25.87 -4.20 22.97
CA LEU A 232 24.53 -4.70 23.27
C LEU A 232 23.49 -3.57 23.32
N GLY A 233 23.86 -2.42 23.89
CA GLY A 233 23.02 -1.22 23.93
C GLY A 233 22.63 -0.75 22.53
N ARG A 234 23.62 -0.58 21.64
CA ARG A 234 23.38 -0.19 20.24
C ARG A 234 22.50 -1.17 19.47
N ALA A 235 22.65 -2.47 19.72
CA ALA A 235 21.79 -3.49 19.12
C ALA A 235 20.36 -3.45 19.68
N GLY A 236 20.21 -3.12 20.96
CA GLY A 236 18.93 -2.85 21.61
C GLY A 236 18.23 -1.62 21.03
N ASP A 237 18.95 -0.50 20.87
CA ASP A 237 18.41 0.75 20.34
C ASP A 237 17.90 0.58 18.90
N ARG A 238 18.72 0.01 18.00
CA ARG A 238 18.29 -0.26 16.61
C ARG A 238 17.07 -1.16 16.54
N ARG A 239 16.96 -2.15 17.43
CA ARG A 239 15.79 -3.04 17.48
C ARG A 239 14.54 -2.29 17.92
N SER A 240 14.67 -1.40 18.90
CA SER A 240 13.56 -0.53 19.34
C SER A 240 13.11 0.38 18.20
N GLU A 241 14.04 0.98 17.45
CA GLU A 241 13.73 1.77 16.25
C GLU A 241 12.99 0.94 15.18
N GLN A 242 13.53 -0.23 14.81
CA GLN A 242 12.88 -1.12 13.84
C GLN A 242 11.46 -1.52 14.30
N THR A 243 11.28 -1.80 15.59
CA THR A 243 9.97 -2.18 16.15
C THR A 243 8.99 -1.01 16.11
N PHE A 244 9.45 0.21 16.39
CA PHE A 244 8.66 1.43 16.32
C PHE A 244 8.15 1.68 14.89
N TYR A 245 9.06 1.68 13.91
CA TYR A 245 8.69 1.91 12.51
C TYR A 245 7.81 0.78 11.93
N ASN A 246 8.01 -0.47 12.37
CA ASN A 246 7.10 -1.57 12.03
C ASN A 246 5.68 -1.28 12.52
N GLY A 247 5.53 -0.82 13.75
CA GLY A 247 4.23 -0.46 14.32
C GLY A 247 3.55 0.69 13.57
N GLU A 248 4.30 1.74 13.26
CA GLU A 248 3.82 2.89 12.48
C GLU A 248 3.34 2.48 11.09
N ALA A 249 4.13 1.68 10.37
CA ALA A 249 3.75 1.16 9.05
C ALA A 249 2.49 0.30 9.11
N ILE A 250 2.36 -0.58 10.10
CA ILE A 250 1.15 -1.41 10.27
C ILE A 250 -0.08 -0.53 10.52
N LEU A 251 0.03 0.47 11.41
CA LEU A 251 -1.08 1.38 11.71
C LEU A 251 -1.50 2.20 10.48
N HIS A 252 -0.52 2.68 9.72
CA HIS A 252 -0.76 3.40 8.47
C HIS A 252 -1.55 2.52 7.47
N GLU A 253 -1.10 1.29 7.24
CA GLU A 253 -1.75 0.35 6.33
C GLU A 253 -3.16 -0.07 6.80
N CYS A 254 -3.35 -0.24 8.12
CA CYS A 254 -4.68 -0.46 8.69
C CYS A 254 -5.61 0.74 8.46
N GLY A 255 -5.10 1.97 8.61
CA GLY A 255 -5.84 3.20 8.32
C GLY A 255 -6.27 3.26 6.85
N ARG A 256 -5.37 2.91 5.93
CA ARG A 256 -5.65 2.82 4.48
C ARG A 256 -6.74 1.80 4.17
N MET A 257 -6.65 0.61 4.74
CA MET A 257 -7.65 -0.45 4.57
C MET A 257 -9.03 -0.03 5.09
N LYS A 258 -9.07 0.61 6.27
CA LYS A 258 -10.31 1.16 6.84
C LYS A 258 -10.95 2.18 5.90
N ALA A 259 -10.17 3.10 5.32
CA ALA A 259 -10.71 4.10 4.41
C ALA A 259 -11.38 3.47 3.17
N ARG A 260 -10.76 2.43 2.59
CA ARG A 260 -11.34 1.69 1.46
C ARG A 260 -12.62 0.94 1.83
N LEU A 261 -12.63 0.24 2.96
CA LEU A 261 -13.83 -0.47 3.44
C LEU A 261 -15.02 0.49 3.66
N VAL A 262 -14.77 1.65 4.26
CA VAL A 262 -15.81 2.68 4.45
C VAL A 262 -16.34 3.21 3.12
N ALA A 263 -15.50 3.30 2.08
CA ALA A 263 -15.96 3.68 0.75
C ALA A 263 -16.81 2.58 0.10
N GLN A 264 -16.42 1.31 0.22
CA GLN A 264 -17.20 0.17 -0.26
C GLN A 264 -18.57 0.06 0.41
N ASP A 265 -18.64 0.25 1.74
CA ASP A 265 -19.90 0.17 2.49
C ASP A 265 -20.94 1.17 1.97
N ARG A 266 -20.51 2.36 1.53
CA ARG A 266 -21.41 3.36 0.91
C ARG A 266 -21.98 2.88 -0.42
N LEU A 267 -21.13 2.33 -1.29
CA LEU A 267 -21.55 1.79 -2.59
C LEU A 267 -22.52 0.61 -2.44
N ILE A 268 -22.27 -0.26 -1.46
CA ILE A 268 -23.15 -1.39 -1.16
C ILE A 268 -24.51 -0.90 -0.66
N ASP A 269 -24.54 0.15 0.16
CA ASP A 269 -25.79 0.76 0.62
C ASP A 269 -26.60 1.36 -0.54
N ASP A 270 -25.94 2.06 -1.46
CA ASP A 270 -26.57 2.63 -2.65
C ASP A 270 -27.12 1.53 -3.60
N LEU A 271 -26.35 0.45 -3.85
CA LEU A 271 -26.80 -0.70 -4.63
C LEU A 271 -27.93 -1.48 -3.95
N SER A 272 -27.94 -1.53 -2.61
CA SER A 272 -29.03 -2.13 -1.85
C SER A 272 -30.33 -1.35 -2.03
N ARG A 273 -30.27 0.00 -2.00
CA ARG A 273 -31.42 0.87 -2.29
C ARG A 273 -31.93 0.70 -3.72
N TYR A 274 -31.03 0.56 -4.70
CA TYR A 274 -31.40 0.27 -6.09
C TYR A 274 -32.17 -1.06 -6.22
N THR A 275 -31.69 -2.11 -5.55
CA THR A 275 -32.24 -3.47 -5.67
C THR A 275 -33.57 -3.64 -4.93
N ARG A 276 -33.84 -2.84 -3.88
CA ARG A 276 -35.08 -2.94 -3.09
C ARG A 276 -36.30 -2.29 -3.74
N GLY A 277 -36.15 -1.57 -4.86
CA GLY A 277 -37.25 -0.92 -5.57
C GLY A 277 -37.68 0.44 -5.00
N GLU A 278 -37.04 0.90 -3.91
CA GLU A 278 -37.25 2.22 -3.31
C GLU A 278 -36.86 3.35 -4.29
N LEU A 279 -35.80 3.15 -5.09
CA LEU A 279 -35.37 4.11 -6.11
C LEU A 279 -36.44 4.39 -7.18
N ILE A 280 -37.18 3.36 -7.62
CA ILE A 280 -38.22 3.53 -8.65
C ILE A 280 -39.35 4.39 -8.09
N GLU A 281 -39.70 4.23 -6.81
CA GLU A 281 -40.73 5.03 -6.16
C GLU A 281 -40.27 6.47 -5.96
N ASP A 282 -39.04 6.69 -5.51
CA ASP A 282 -38.48 8.02 -5.31
C ASP A 282 -38.27 8.78 -6.64
N LEU A 283 -37.81 8.10 -7.70
CA LEU A 283 -37.76 8.66 -9.06
C LEU A 283 -39.17 9.03 -9.54
N ALA A 284 -40.14 8.12 -9.41
CA ALA A 284 -41.52 8.38 -9.85
C ALA A 284 -42.15 9.56 -9.10
N ARG A 285 -41.84 9.72 -7.80
CA ARG A 285 -42.23 10.88 -7.00
C ARG A 285 -41.59 12.17 -7.53
N ALA A 286 -40.27 12.15 -7.78
CA ALA A 286 -39.55 13.31 -8.30
C ALA A 286 -40.06 13.78 -9.67
N PHE A 287 -40.33 12.84 -10.59
CA PHE A 287 -40.93 13.15 -11.90
C PHE A 287 -42.35 13.72 -11.78
N HIS A 288 -43.19 13.15 -10.90
CA HIS A 288 -44.55 13.65 -10.66
C HIS A 288 -44.55 15.08 -10.12
N ASP A 289 -43.65 15.38 -9.17
CA ASP A 289 -43.53 16.71 -8.59
C ASP A 289 -43.03 17.72 -9.63
N ALA A 290 -42.06 17.35 -10.47
CA ALA A 290 -41.54 18.19 -11.55
C ALA A 290 -42.61 18.51 -12.61
N ASP A 291 -43.35 17.50 -13.07
CA ASP A 291 -44.44 17.68 -14.05
C ASP A 291 -45.58 18.55 -13.48
N SER A 292 -45.90 18.37 -12.19
CA SER A 292 -46.89 19.17 -11.47
C SER A 292 -46.45 20.64 -11.36
N HIS A 293 -45.20 20.91 -11.00
CA HIS A 293 -44.65 22.27 -10.92
C HIS A 293 -44.64 22.96 -12.28
N ALA A 294 -44.13 22.30 -13.32
CA ALA A 294 -44.11 22.84 -14.68
C ALA A 294 -45.53 23.15 -15.20
N GLY A 295 -46.51 22.31 -14.82
CA GLY A 295 -47.93 22.55 -15.11
C GLY A 295 -48.51 23.77 -14.40
N HIS A 296 -48.12 24.00 -13.14
CA HIS A 296 -48.54 25.17 -12.37
C HIS A 296 -47.93 26.48 -12.87
N GLU A 297 -46.66 26.46 -13.27
CA GLU A 297 -45.97 27.65 -13.82
C GLU A 297 -46.54 28.06 -15.17
N THR A 298 -46.78 27.10 -16.07
CA THR A 298 -47.40 27.35 -17.38
C THR A 298 -48.78 28.00 -17.21
N LYS A 299 -49.59 27.51 -16.26
CA LYS A 299 -50.91 28.08 -15.93
C LYS A 299 -50.83 29.48 -15.30
N ARG A 300 -49.78 29.77 -14.55
CA ARG A 300 -49.53 31.11 -13.97
C ARG A 300 -49.07 32.12 -15.03
N GLY A 301 -48.18 31.72 -15.94
CA GLY A 301 -47.65 32.58 -17.01
C GLY A 301 -48.69 32.94 -18.08
N ALA A 302 -49.64 32.04 -18.35
CA ALA A 302 -50.71 32.29 -19.33
C ALA A 302 -51.83 33.25 -18.85
N GLY A 303 -51.72 33.86 -17.66
CA GLY A 303 -52.75 34.76 -17.12
C GLY A 303 -54.11 34.10 -16.81
N LEU A 304 -54.20 32.77 -16.92
CA LEU A 304 -55.42 31.96 -16.83
C LEU A 304 -55.95 31.76 -15.39
N ARG A 305 -55.66 32.66 -14.45
CA ARG A 305 -56.22 32.59 -13.08
C ARG A 305 -57.74 32.72 -13.04
N ALA A 306 -58.35 33.34 -14.05
CA ALA A 306 -59.76 33.74 -13.98
C ALA A 306 -60.80 32.69 -14.42
N ARG A 307 -60.41 31.54 -14.99
CA ARG A 307 -61.39 30.59 -15.57
C ARG A 307 -61.30 29.13 -15.14
N TYR A 308 -60.30 28.71 -14.36
CA TYR A 308 -60.16 27.31 -13.96
C TYR A 308 -60.40 27.14 -12.44
N ARG A 309 -61.62 26.69 -12.06
CA ARG A 309 -61.94 26.14 -10.72
C ARG A 309 -61.70 24.62 -10.68
N GLY A 310 -60.66 24.13 -11.33
CA GLY A 310 -60.27 22.73 -11.21
C GLY A 310 -59.52 22.48 -9.90
N PRO A 311 -59.67 21.31 -9.25
CA PRO A 311 -58.83 20.95 -8.12
C PRO A 311 -57.34 20.99 -8.53
N LEU A 312 -56.46 21.39 -7.61
CA LEU A 312 -55.02 21.21 -7.80
C LEU A 312 -54.73 19.71 -8.02
N PRO A 313 -53.74 19.36 -8.88
CA PRO A 313 -53.30 17.99 -9.00
C PRO A 313 -52.94 17.43 -7.62
N PRO A 314 -53.41 16.21 -7.28
CA PRO A 314 -53.14 15.61 -5.97
C PRO A 314 -51.64 15.39 -5.76
N ARG A 315 -51.19 15.56 -4.51
CA ARG A 315 -49.84 15.18 -4.07
C ARG A 315 -49.64 13.67 -4.24
N TRP A 316 -48.38 13.24 -4.38
CA TRP A 316 -47.98 11.84 -4.54
C TRP A 316 -48.71 10.89 -3.58
N ASP A 317 -48.81 11.25 -2.30
CA ASP A 317 -49.42 10.41 -1.26
C ASP A 317 -50.91 10.12 -1.52
N HIS A 318 -51.62 11.03 -2.20
CA HIS A 318 -53.05 10.94 -2.49
C HIS A 318 -53.35 10.52 -3.94
N LEU A 319 -52.34 10.11 -4.71
CA LEU A 319 -52.52 9.66 -6.09
C LEU A 319 -53.21 8.27 -6.13
N PRO A 320 -54.18 8.04 -7.04
CA PRO A 320 -54.75 6.72 -7.27
C PRO A 320 -53.68 5.69 -7.65
N PRO A 321 -53.86 4.40 -7.30
CA PRO A 321 -52.86 3.36 -7.53
C PRO A 321 -52.51 3.20 -9.03
N GLU A 322 -53.48 3.37 -9.93
CA GLU A 322 -53.26 3.32 -11.38
C GLU A 322 -52.28 4.40 -11.86
N ARG A 323 -52.41 5.65 -11.35
CA ARG A 323 -51.50 6.74 -11.70
C ARG A 323 -50.11 6.56 -11.10
N LYS A 324 -50.01 5.98 -9.90
CA LYS A 324 -48.71 5.61 -9.31
C LYS A 324 -48.03 4.53 -10.15
N ALA A 325 -48.77 3.54 -10.64
CA ALA A 325 -48.24 2.49 -11.50
C ALA A 325 -47.71 3.06 -12.83
N MET A 326 -48.41 4.02 -13.44
CA MET A 326 -47.93 4.71 -14.65
C MET A 326 -46.66 5.53 -14.40
N ALA A 327 -46.58 6.26 -13.28
CA ALA A 327 -45.38 7.02 -12.91
C ALA A 327 -44.18 6.10 -12.59
N GLN A 328 -44.43 4.94 -11.95
CA GLN A 328 -43.40 3.93 -11.75
C GLN A 328 -42.96 3.28 -13.07
N ALA A 329 -43.85 3.08 -14.03
CA ALA A 329 -43.50 2.60 -15.37
C ALA A 329 -42.61 3.60 -16.12
N GLN A 330 -42.90 4.90 -15.99
CA GLN A 330 -42.02 5.97 -16.49
C GLN A 330 -40.62 5.90 -15.87
N ALA A 331 -40.53 5.79 -14.54
CA ALA A 331 -39.24 5.70 -13.86
C ALA A 331 -38.43 4.46 -14.27
N ARG A 332 -39.08 3.33 -14.57
CA ARG A 332 -38.40 2.10 -15.05
C ARG A 332 -37.78 2.27 -16.45
N GLN A 333 -38.45 3.00 -17.34
CA GLN A 333 -38.00 3.16 -18.73
C GLN A 333 -36.95 4.27 -18.92
N LEU A 334 -36.75 5.11 -17.91
CA LEU A 334 -35.80 6.22 -17.98
C LEU A 334 -34.39 5.77 -18.40
N GLY A 335 -33.93 4.61 -17.92
CA GLY A 335 -32.62 4.07 -18.28
C GLY A 335 -32.50 3.77 -19.79
N GLU A 336 -33.54 3.21 -20.40
CA GLU A 336 -33.57 2.91 -21.84
C GLU A 336 -33.65 4.20 -22.66
N GLN A 337 -34.45 5.17 -22.23
CA GLN A 337 -34.56 6.48 -22.89
C GLN A 337 -33.22 7.23 -22.87
N LEU A 338 -32.54 7.25 -21.71
CA LEU A 338 -31.21 7.84 -21.58
C LEU A 338 -30.18 7.12 -22.47
N ALA A 339 -30.27 5.79 -22.61
CA ALA A 339 -29.37 5.04 -23.49
C ALA A 339 -29.51 5.46 -24.97
N THR A 340 -30.71 5.84 -25.42
CA THR A 340 -30.90 6.32 -26.81
C THR A 340 -30.20 7.65 -27.11
N VAL A 341 -29.95 8.47 -26.09
CA VAL A 341 -29.16 9.70 -26.19
C VAL A 341 -27.69 9.49 -25.74
N GLY A 342 -27.24 8.23 -25.67
CA GLY A 342 -25.88 7.88 -25.29
C GLY A 342 -25.53 8.23 -23.84
N CYS A 343 -26.52 8.16 -22.94
CA CYS A 343 -26.37 8.43 -21.52
C CYS A 343 -26.73 7.20 -20.68
N VAL A 344 -26.07 7.04 -19.53
CA VAL A 344 -26.35 5.98 -18.57
C VAL A 344 -26.58 6.60 -17.20
N MET A 345 -27.50 5.99 -16.43
CA MET A 345 -27.76 6.34 -15.05
C MET A 345 -26.92 5.44 -14.12
N VAL A 346 -26.12 6.05 -13.25
CA VAL A 346 -25.24 5.38 -12.29
C VAL A 346 -25.45 5.95 -10.88
N PRO A 347 -25.11 5.26 -9.79
CA PRO A 347 -25.09 5.86 -8.46
C PRO A 347 -24.20 7.10 -8.43
N ALA A 348 -24.58 8.16 -7.72
CA ALA A 348 -23.80 9.39 -7.70
C ALA A 348 -22.44 9.18 -7.01
N PHE A 349 -21.34 9.60 -7.66
CA PHE A 349 -19.98 9.46 -7.12
C PHE A 349 -19.17 10.74 -7.23
N ASP A 350 -19.42 11.59 -8.24
CA ASP A 350 -18.79 12.90 -8.37
C ASP A 350 -19.76 13.89 -9.06
N SER A 351 -20.24 14.86 -8.30
CA SER A 351 -21.16 15.90 -8.79
C SER A 351 -20.63 16.69 -9.99
N ALA A 352 -19.31 16.81 -10.16
CA ALA A 352 -18.69 17.53 -11.27
C ALA A 352 -18.89 16.84 -12.64
N LEU A 353 -19.13 15.53 -12.65
CA LEU A 353 -19.36 14.76 -13.88
C LEU A 353 -20.83 14.77 -14.35
N THR A 354 -21.70 15.55 -13.67
CA THR A 354 -23.11 15.67 -14.05
C THR A 354 -23.24 16.39 -15.38
N ILE A 355 -23.91 15.77 -16.33
CA ILE A 355 -24.01 16.30 -17.70
C ILE A 355 -25.11 17.34 -17.83
N THR A 356 -24.92 18.28 -18.76
CA THR A 356 -25.99 19.07 -19.35
C THR A 356 -26.41 18.42 -20.67
N LEU A 357 -27.71 18.15 -20.83
CA LEU A 357 -28.28 17.64 -22.08
C LEU A 357 -28.33 18.77 -23.11
N ASP A 358 -28.03 18.43 -24.37
CA ASP A 358 -28.21 19.37 -25.49
C ASP A 358 -29.69 19.53 -25.85
N GLU A 359 -30.04 20.65 -26.49
CA GLU A 359 -31.43 20.93 -26.91
C GLU A 359 -31.98 19.85 -27.86
N GLY A 360 -31.14 19.23 -28.70
CA GLY A 360 -31.55 18.11 -29.56
C GLY A 360 -31.90 16.85 -28.77
N GLU A 361 -31.17 16.56 -27.69
CA GLU A 361 -31.36 15.39 -26.83
C GLU A 361 -32.58 15.58 -25.93
N VAL A 362 -32.77 16.80 -25.40
CA VAL A 362 -33.95 17.20 -24.64
C VAL A 362 -35.21 17.03 -25.49
N ALA A 363 -35.19 17.47 -26.75
CA ALA A 363 -36.32 17.33 -27.67
C ALA A 363 -36.64 15.86 -27.96
N LEU A 364 -35.62 15.02 -28.10
CA LEU A 364 -35.77 13.59 -28.38
C LEU A 364 -36.36 12.83 -27.18
N LEU A 365 -35.85 13.07 -25.96
CA LEU A 365 -36.38 12.49 -24.73
C LEU A 365 -37.83 12.93 -24.48
N ALA A 366 -38.13 14.23 -24.65
CA ALA A 366 -39.48 14.75 -24.44
C ALA A 366 -40.50 14.18 -25.45
N ARG A 367 -40.06 13.95 -26.70
CA ARG A 367 -40.88 13.33 -27.74
C ARG A 367 -41.16 11.85 -27.46
N GLN A 368 -40.12 11.06 -27.16
CA GLN A 368 -40.28 9.63 -26.81
C GLN A 368 -41.23 9.46 -25.62
N GLU A 369 -41.10 10.32 -24.61
CA GLU A 369 -41.98 10.31 -23.46
C GLU A 369 -43.44 10.59 -23.83
N HIS A 370 -43.67 11.53 -24.73
CA HIS A 370 -45.00 11.88 -25.19
C HIS A 370 -45.64 10.79 -26.04
N GLU A 371 -44.90 10.20 -26.97
CA GLU A 371 -45.37 9.10 -27.82
C GLU A 371 -45.73 7.87 -26.98
N ARG A 372 -44.92 7.56 -25.95
CA ARG A 372 -45.24 6.47 -25.02
C ARG A 372 -46.44 6.79 -24.15
N TRP A 373 -46.56 8.00 -23.60
CA TRP A 373 -47.74 8.42 -22.84
C TRP A 373 -49.02 8.34 -23.68
N LEU A 374 -48.95 8.66 -24.98
CA LEU A 374 -50.05 8.54 -25.93
C LEU A 374 -50.44 7.07 -26.16
N ALA A 375 -49.45 6.17 -26.29
CA ALA A 375 -49.67 4.74 -26.47
C ALA A 375 -50.28 4.05 -25.24
N ASP A 376 -50.03 4.60 -24.04
CA ASP A 376 -50.55 4.09 -22.77
C ASP A 376 -51.96 4.65 -22.42
N GLN A 377 -52.50 5.54 -23.27
CA GLN A 377 -53.87 6.02 -23.09
C GLN A 377 -54.88 4.92 -23.48
N PRO A 378 -55.96 4.74 -22.70
CA PRO A 378 -56.99 3.78 -23.04
C PRO A 378 -57.61 4.14 -24.40
N SER A 379 -57.90 3.11 -25.22
CA SER A 379 -58.60 3.30 -26.49
C SER A 379 -59.97 3.93 -26.23
N VAL A 380 -60.17 5.13 -26.78
CA VAL A 380 -61.44 5.86 -26.64
C VAL A 380 -62.54 5.05 -27.33
N PRO A 381 -63.67 4.76 -26.67
CA PRO A 381 -64.79 4.06 -27.29
C PRO A 381 -65.29 4.80 -28.54
N PRO A 382 -65.75 4.09 -29.60
CA PRO A 382 -66.11 4.72 -30.89
C PRO A 382 -67.20 5.79 -30.86
N ASN A 383 -67.94 5.91 -29.74
CA ASN A 383 -69.15 6.75 -29.61
C ASN A 383 -68.95 8.06 -28.85
N GLU A 384 -67.73 8.42 -28.43
CA GLU A 384 -67.47 9.74 -27.85
C GLU A 384 -66.99 10.74 -28.93
N PRO A 385 -67.56 11.97 -28.97
CA PRO A 385 -67.15 12.97 -29.96
C PRO A 385 -65.68 13.37 -29.74
N ARG A 386 -64.86 13.18 -30.79
CA ARG A 386 -63.43 13.55 -30.80
C ARG A 386 -63.17 15.04 -30.50
N ASP A 387 -64.17 15.90 -30.66
CA ASP A 387 -64.09 17.34 -30.37
C ASP A 387 -63.91 17.67 -28.86
N ARG A 388 -64.03 16.68 -27.97
CA ARG A 388 -63.68 16.79 -26.54
C ARG A 388 -62.32 16.18 -26.17
N MET A 389 -61.49 15.80 -27.16
CA MET A 389 -60.12 15.38 -26.87
C MET A 389 -59.39 16.50 -26.12
N LEU A 390 -58.83 16.17 -24.95
CA LEU A 390 -57.94 17.10 -24.26
C LEU A 390 -56.86 17.55 -25.27
N PRO A 391 -56.49 18.85 -25.32
CA PRO A 391 -55.45 19.38 -26.21
C PRO A 391 -54.10 18.65 -26.12
N ASP A 392 -53.90 17.85 -25.05
CA ASP A 392 -52.69 17.11 -24.75
C ASP A 392 -52.61 15.72 -25.45
N LEU A 393 -53.67 15.26 -26.14
CA LEU A 393 -53.77 13.96 -26.82
C LEU A 393 -53.43 13.99 -28.32
N ALA A 394 -52.87 15.10 -28.82
CA ALA A 394 -52.43 15.22 -30.21
C ALA A 394 -51.01 14.64 -30.40
N PRO A 395 -50.64 14.17 -31.61
CA PRO A 395 -49.26 13.79 -31.93
C PRO A 395 -48.27 14.95 -31.68
N TRP A 396 -46.99 14.64 -31.44
CA TRP A 396 -45.97 15.62 -31.03
C TRP A 396 -45.93 16.89 -31.90
N ASP A 397 -46.04 16.73 -33.21
CA ASP A 397 -45.96 17.81 -34.19
C ASP A 397 -47.18 18.76 -34.15
N GLN A 398 -48.32 18.28 -33.63
CA GLN A 398 -49.59 19.00 -33.54
C GLN A 398 -49.92 19.49 -32.12
N LEU A 399 -49.02 19.28 -31.16
CA LEU A 399 -49.20 19.75 -29.78
C LEU A 399 -49.21 21.28 -29.68
N PRO A 400 -50.04 21.86 -28.79
CA PRO A 400 -49.94 23.27 -28.42
C PRO A 400 -48.54 23.63 -27.92
N GLU A 401 -48.05 24.80 -28.31
CA GLU A 401 -46.70 25.27 -27.95
C GLU A 401 -46.47 25.31 -26.43
N GLN A 402 -47.51 25.65 -25.65
CA GLN A 402 -47.46 25.64 -24.19
C GLN A 402 -47.27 24.23 -23.61
N THR A 403 -47.94 23.21 -24.16
CA THR A 403 -47.80 21.81 -23.73
C THR A 403 -46.44 21.26 -24.13
N ARG A 404 -45.95 21.60 -25.33
CA ARG A 404 -44.61 21.21 -25.80
C ARG A 404 -43.50 21.83 -24.96
N ALA A 405 -43.59 23.12 -24.64
CA ALA A 405 -42.62 23.83 -23.80
C ALA A 405 -42.54 23.24 -22.38
N ARG A 406 -43.69 22.85 -21.79
CA ARG A 406 -43.74 22.16 -20.49
C ARG A 406 -42.99 20.82 -20.53
N ARG A 407 -43.23 19.99 -21.55
CA ARG A 407 -42.56 18.68 -21.69
C ARG A 407 -41.04 18.82 -21.88
N LEU A 408 -40.61 19.82 -22.66
CA LEU A 408 -39.19 20.14 -22.81
C LEU A 408 -38.56 20.61 -21.50
N HIS A 409 -39.28 21.42 -20.70
CA HIS A 409 -38.78 21.87 -19.40
C HIS A 409 -38.53 20.70 -18.43
N VAL A 410 -39.47 19.75 -18.34
CA VAL A 410 -39.30 18.53 -17.53
C VAL A 410 -38.11 17.71 -18.06
N ALA A 411 -37.96 17.57 -19.37
CA ALA A 411 -36.84 16.84 -19.97
C ALA A 411 -35.47 17.50 -19.70
N ARG A 412 -35.37 18.83 -19.70
CA ARG A 412 -34.14 19.55 -19.30
C ARG A 412 -33.77 19.30 -17.84
N GLY A 413 -34.77 19.11 -16.98
CA GLY A 413 -34.59 18.86 -15.56
C GLY A 413 -34.16 17.43 -15.21
N ILE A 414 -34.17 16.48 -16.14
CA ILE A 414 -33.88 15.06 -15.89
C ILE A 414 -32.58 14.83 -15.11
N PRO A 415 -31.42 15.40 -15.51
CA PRO A 415 -30.16 15.18 -14.77
C PRO A 415 -30.25 15.63 -13.30
N GLY A 416 -30.94 16.73 -13.02
CA GLY A 416 -31.15 17.26 -11.67
C GLY A 416 -32.14 16.44 -10.85
N LEU A 417 -33.18 15.89 -11.47
CA LEU A 417 -34.16 15.00 -10.81
C LEU A 417 -33.56 13.63 -10.48
N VAL A 418 -32.65 13.14 -11.33
CA VAL A 418 -31.88 11.92 -11.06
C VAL A 418 -30.87 12.17 -9.94
N ALA A 419 -30.25 13.36 -9.89
CA ALA A 419 -29.37 13.77 -8.79
C ALA A 419 -30.07 13.85 -7.43
N SER A 420 -31.33 14.30 -7.38
CA SER A 420 -32.07 14.44 -6.11
C SER A 420 -32.38 13.11 -5.43
N VAL A 421 -32.33 11.99 -6.17
CA VAL A 421 -32.51 10.63 -5.64
C VAL A 421 -31.19 9.88 -5.42
N GLY A 422 -30.05 10.56 -5.49
CA GLY A 422 -28.73 9.96 -5.27
C GLY A 422 -28.14 9.23 -6.48
N MET A 423 -28.69 9.45 -7.67
CA MET A 423 -28.18 8.90 -8.92
C MET A 423 -27.55 10.01 -9.77
N GLN A 424 -26.79 9.65 -10.79
CA GLN A 424 -26.13 10.59 -11.69
C GLN A 424 -26.27 10.12 -13.13
N VAL A 425 -26.54 11.06 -14.03
CA VAL A 425 -26.53 10.80 -15.47
C VAL A 425 -25.13 11.13 -16.00
N VAL A 426 -24.50 10.13 -16.61
CA VAL A 426 -23.18 10.25 -17.27
C VAL A 426 -23.30 9.85 -18.73
N ARG A 427 -22.45 10.40 -19.59
CA ARG A 427 -22.35 9.95 -20.99
C ARG A 427 -21.80 8.53 -21.02
N ASP A 428 -22.36 7.66 -21.86
CA ASP A 428 -21.77 6.35 -22.12
C ASP A 428 -20.47 6.54 -22.92
N GLY A 429 -19.33 6.42 -22.23
CA GLY A 429 -18.01 6.49 -22.84
C GLY A 429 -17.80 5.47 -23.96
N ARG A 430 -18.57 4.38 -24.02
CA ARG A 430 -18.49 3.41 -25.14
C ARG A 430 -18.82 4.02 -26.50
N ALA A 431 -19.64 5.08 -26.54
CA ALA A 431 -20.05 5.74 -27.78
C ALA A 431 -19.12 6.87 -28.21
N ARG A 432 -18.21 7.35 -27.34
CA ARG A 432 -17.28 8.46 -27.62
C ARG A 432 -15.80 8.10 -27.59
N ASP A 433 -15.40 7.04 -26.88
CA ASP A 433 -13.99 6.76 -26.59
C ASP A 433 -13.26 5.88 -27.64
N GLY A 434 -13.91 5.58 -28.76
CA GLY A 434 -13.32 4.76 -29.82
C GLY A 434 -13.13 3.29 -29.42
N ALA A 435 -12.28 2.59 -30.19
CA ALA A 435 -11.96 1.18 -29.95
C ALA A 435 -11.30 0.99 -28.58
N GLY A 436 -11.63 -0.10 -27.89
CA GLY A 436 -10.98 -0.52 -26.65
C GLY A 436 -9.99 -1.67 -26.88
N GLU A 437 -9.29 -2.08 -25.83
CA GLU A 437 -8.39 -3.23 -25.85
C GLU A 437 -9.11 -4.53 -26.29
N ALA A 438 -10.40 -4.65 -25.97
CA ALA A 438 -11.22 -5.82 -26.31
C ALA A 438 -11.47 -6.00 -27.81
N ASP A 439 -11.24 -4.96 -28.63
CA ASP A 439 -11.39 -5.03 -30.09
C ASP A 439 -10.17 -5.68 -30.78
N PHE A 440 -9.11 -5.98 -30.02
CA PHE A 440 -7.86 -6.58 -30.48
C PHE A 440 -7.70 -8.00 -29.93
N THR A 441 -7.12 -8.88 -30.75
CA THR A 441 -6.76 -10.24 -30.31
C THR A 441 -5.61 -10.22 -29.31
N ALA A 442 -5.43 -11.30 -28.55
CA ALA A 442 -4.35 -11.40 -27.56
C ALA A 442 -2.95 -11.16 -28.17
N GLU A 443 -2.71 -11.69 -29.38
CA GLU A 443 -1.47 -11.54 -30.13
C GLU A 443 -1.27 -10.09 -30.61
N GLU A 444 -2.33 -9.45 -31.12
CA GLU A 444 -2.27 -8.05 -31.54
C GLU A 444 -1.96 -7.10 -30.37
N ARG A 445 -2.57 -7.33 -29.20
CA ARG A 445 -2.30 -6.53 -28.00
C ARG A 445 -0.85 -6.61 -27.55
N GLU A 446 -0.24 -7.80 -27.63
CA GLU A 446 1.17 -7.98 -27.31
C GLU A 446 2.08 -7.15 -28.24
N VAL A 447 1.75 -7.10 -29.54
CA VAL A 447 2.47 -6.28 -30.53
C VAL A 447 2.30 -4.78 -30.23
N LEU A 448 1.09 -4.34 -29.87
CA LEU A 448 0.81 -2.95 -29.50
C LEU A 448 1.58 -2.52 -28.24
N GLN A 449 1.60 -3.36 -27.21
CA GLN A 449 2.34 -3.12 -25.96
C GLN A 449 3.85 -3.11 -26.21
N ARG A 450 4.35 -4.08 -26.98
CA ARG A 450 5.77 -4.13 -27.37
C ARG A 450 6.19 -2.88 -28.13
N ALA A 451 5.34 -2.34 -29.00
CA ALA A 451 5.65 -1.12 -29.73
C ALA A 451 5.80 0.12 -28.82
N MET A 452 4.95 0.27 -27.80
CA MET A 452 5.07 1.35 -26.81
C MET A 452 6.37 1.26 -26.02
N MET A 453 6.74 0.07 -25.57
CA MET A 453 8.02 -0.18 -24.91
C MET A 453 9.21 0.07 -25.84
N SER A 454 9.13 -0.44 -27.07
CA SER A 454 10.17 -0.29 -28.09
C SER A 454 10.44 1.18 -28.43
N ALA A 455 9.40 2.01 -28.49
CA ALA A 455 9.54 3.44 -28.78
C ALA A 455 10.37 4.17 -27.71
N GLY A 456 10.08 3.92 -26.42
CA GLY A 456 10.88 4.47 -25.32
C GLY A 456 12.30 3.90 -25.27
N MET A 457 12.43 2.58 -25.45
CA MET A 457 13.73 1.92 -25.37
C MET A 457 14.70 2.31 -26.50
N LEU A 458 14.18 2.63 -27.69
CA LEU A 458 14.99 3.16 -28.78
C LEU A 458 15.61 4.51 -28.42
N ALA A 459 14.86 5.38 -27.75
CA ALA A 459 15.40 6.65 -27.27
C ALA A 459 16.49 6.44 -26.21
N ALA A 460 16.23 5.61 -25.19
CA ALA A 460 17.18 5.33 -24.11
C ALA A 460 18.51 4.71 -24.62
N LEU A 461 18.44 3.73 -25.51
CA LEU A 461 19.64 3.04 -26.01
C LEU A 461 20.51 3.90 -26.96
N ALA A 462 20.03 5.05 -27.42
CA ALA A 462 20.69 5.85 -28.45
C ALA A 462 22.09 6.37 -28.02
N VAL A 463 22.29 6.63 -26.72
CA VAL A 463 23.55 7.16 -26.17
C VAL A 463 24.42 6.06 -25.53
N GLY A 464 23.94 4.82 -25.51
CA GLY A 464 24.76 3.63 -25.27
C GLY A 464 24.12 2.58 -24.38
N GLY A 465 23.52 2.99 -23.26
CA GLY A 465 22.92 2.10 -22.25
C GLY A 465 21.67 2.71 -21.65
N VAL A 466 20.91 1.89 -20.93
CA VAL A 466 19.62 2.29 -20.35
C VAL A 466 19.85 2.71 -18.91
N ASP A 467 19.64 3.98 -18.62
CA ASP A 467 19.80 4.50 -17.25
C ASP A 467 18.50 4.33 -16.44
N SER A 468 18.63 4.37 -15.10
CA SER A 468 17.47 4.22 -14.20
C SER A 468 16.43 5.33 -14.40
N ASP A 469 16.88 6.53 -14.76
CA ASP A 469 16.02 7.71 -14.88
C ASP A 469 15.21 7.67 -16.18
N GLU A 470 15.81 7.20 -17.27
CA GLU A 470 15.14 6.96 -18.55
C GLU A 470 14.09 5.84 -18.46
N MET A 471 14.44 4.75 -17.76
CA MET A 471 13.51 3.66 -17.50
C MET A 471 12.37 4.11 -16.58
N PHE A 472 12.66 4.93 -15.56
CA PHE A 472 11.65 5.51 -14.70
C PHE A 472 10.73 6.47 -15.47
N ALA A 473 11.27 7.32 -16.34
CA ALA A 473 10.49 8.22 -17.20
C ALA A 473 9.56 7.46 -18.16
N LEU A 474 10.05 6.36 -18.76
CA LEU A 474 9.22 5.47 -19.58
C LEU A 474 8.04 4.89 -18.78
N ILE A 475 8.34 4.28 -17.63
CA ILE A 475 7.32 3.65 -16.77
C ILE A 475 6.31 4.69 -16.29
N LYS A 476 6.79 5.87 -15.89
CA LYS A 476 5.96 7.00 -15.45
C LYS A 476 5.03 7.47 -16.57
N THR A 477 5.55 7.69 -17.77
CA THR A 477 4.76 8.17 -18.92
C THR A 477 3.67 7.17 -19.30
N LEU A 478 3.99 5.88 -19.37
CA LEU A 478 3.00 4.84 -19.66
C LEU A 478 1.94 4.74 -18.54
N ARG A 479 2.35 4.88 -17.28
CA ARG A 479 1.44 4.86 -16.13
C ARG A 479 0.53 6.09 -16.09
N GLU A 480 1.06 7.28 -16.34
CA GLU A 480 0.27 8.51 -16.44
C GLU A 480 -0.74 8.41 -17.58
N ALA A 481 -0.31 7.95 -18.76
CA ALA A 481 -1.19 7.72 -19.90
C ALA A 481 -2.29 6.69 -19.61
N SER A 482 -2.05 5.68 -18.77
CA SER A 482 -3.07 4.71 -18.37
C SER A 482 -4.25 5.32 -17.61
N VAL A 483 -4.03 6.48 -16.99
CA VAL A 483 -5.02 7.16 -16.14
C VAL A 483 -5.59 8.40 -16.84
N THR A 484 -4.74 9.22 -17.45
CA THR A 484 -5.11 10.57 -17.90
C THR A 484 -5.31 10.71 -19.40
N HIS A 485 -4.89 9.72 -20.21
CA HIS A 485 -4.92 9.88 -21.67
C HIS A 485 -6.37 9.99 -22.19
N PRO A 486 -6.68 10.93 -23.10
CA PRO A 486 -8.05 11.15 -23.56
C PRO A 486 -8.66 9.97 -24.32
N ARG A 487 -7.83 9.19 -25.04
CA ARG A 487 -8.25 7.99 -25.79
C ARG A 487 -8.26 6.73 -24.93
N ARG A 488 -9.37 5.98 -24.96
CA ARG A 488 -9.54 4.74 -24.19
C ARG A 488 -8.62 3.60 -24.63
N LEU A 489 -8.37 3.48 -25.93
CA LEU A 489 -7.44 2.47 -26.46
C LEU A 489 -6.06 2.58 -25.77
N ILE A 490 -5.52 3.80 -25.71
CA ILE A 490 -4.20 4.05 -25.13
C ILE A 490 -4.25 3.82 -23.61
N ARG A 491 -5.30 4.26 -22.91
CA ARG A 491 -5.47 4.00 -21.48
C ARG A 491 -5.47 2.50 -21.16
N GLU A 492 -6.27 1.72 -21.87
CA GLU A 492 -6.42 0.27 -21.63
C GLU A 492 -5.12 -0.49 -22.00
N LEU A 493 -4.51 -0.19 -23.16
CA LEU A 493 -3.26 -0.82 -23.58
C LEU A 493 -2.09 -0.53 -22.64
N THR A 494 -1.98 0.70 -22.13
CA THR A 494 -0.91 1.09 -21.19
C THR A 494 -1.15 0.51 -19.79
N ALA A 495 -2.40 0.42 -19.33
CA ALA A 495 -2.75 -0.23 -18.07
C ALA A 495 -2.40 -1.73 -18.06
N ALA A 496 -2.57 -2.41 -19.20
CA ALA A 496 -2.26 -3.83 -19.37
C ALA A 496 -0.80 -4.10 -19.81
N CYS A 497 0.01 -3.07 -20.00
CA CYS A 497 1.36 -3.19 -20.54
C CYS A 497 2.29 -3.94 -19.57
N THR A 498 2.87 -5.04 -20.04
CA THR A 498 3.93 -5.74 -19.31
C THR A 498 5.26 -5.03 -19.55
N PHE A 499 6.01 -4.70 -18.49
CA PHE A 499 7.31 -4.03 -18.57
C PHE A 499 8.44 -5.00 -19.01
N GLU A 500 8.14 -5.91 -19.93
CA GLU A 500 9.12 -6.82 -20.52
C GLU A 500 9.86 -6.08 -21.64
N THR A 501 10.99 -5.48 -21.31
CA THR A 501 11.79 -4.68 -22.24
C THR A 501 12.48 -5.51 -23.34
N GLY A 502 12.51 -6.84 -23.20
CA GLY A 502 13.20 -7.76 -24.12
C GLY A 502 14.74 -7.60 -24.11
N LEU A 503 15.28 -6.78 -23.19
CA LEU A 503 16.70 -6.46 -23.12
C LEU A 503 17.50 -7.68 -22.65
N ARG A 504 18.52 -8.04 -23.43
CA ARG A 504 19.59 -8.95 -23.00
C ARG A 504 20.77 -8.12 -22.48
N PRO A 505 21.49 -8.56 -21.45
CA PRO A 505 22.67 -7.85 -20.97
C PRO A 505 23.67 -7.59 -22.12
N GLY A 506 24.00 -6.32 -22.37
CA GLY A 506 24.98 -5.91 -23.39
C GLY A 506 24.43 -5.70 -24.81
N ILE A 507 23.11 -5.61 -25.01
CA ILE A 507 22.52 -5.29 -26.31
C ILE A 507 22.91 -3.87 -26.77
N LYS A 508 23.30 -3.72 -28.05
CA LYS A 508 23.64 -2.44 -28.66
C LYS A 508 22.46 -1.86 -29.42
N TYR A 509 22.40 -0.54 -29.53
CA TYR A 509 21.38 0.16 -30.30
C TYR A 509 21.20 -0.40 -31.72
N ALA A 510 22.30 -0.68 -32.43
CA ALA A 510 22.27 -1.22 -33.79
C ALA A 510 21.58 -2.59 -33.91
N ASP A 511 21.63 -3.42 -32.87
CA ASP A 511 21.02 -4.75 -32.86
C ASP A 511 19.54 -4.69 -32.43
N TYR A 512 19.19 -3.68 -31.63
CA TYR A 512 17.82 -3.46 -31.14
C TYR A 512 16.95 -2.66 -32.12
N GLN A 513 17.56 -1.77 -32.91
CA GLN A 513 16.85 -0.86 -33.80
C GLN A 513 15.95 -1.57 -34.85
N PRO A 514 16.43 -2.57 -35.60
CA PRO A 514 15.59 -3.20 -36.63
C PRO A 514 14.31 -3.88 -36.09
N PRO A 515 14.36 -4.77 -35.08
CA PRO A 515 13.15 -5.43 -34.57
C PRO A 515 12.20 -4.46 -33.84
N ALA A 516 12.73 -3.42 -33.20
CA ALA A 516 11.93 -2.40 -32.54
C ALA A 516 11.12 -1.56 -33.55
N LEU A 517 11.76 -1.13 -34.64
CA LEU A 517 11.05 -0.38 -35.70
C LEU A 517 10.01 -1.26 -36.42
N GLU A 518 10.29 -2.55 -36.61
CA GLU A 518 9.34 -3.51 -37.17
C GLU A 518 8.10 -3.70 -36.26
N ALA A 519 8.30 -3.79 -34.94
CA ALA A 519 7.21 -3.85 -33.98
C ALA A 519 6.34 -2.58 -34.02
N ILE A 520 6.98 -1.40 -34.09
CA ILE A 520 6.29 -0.10 -34.19
C ILE A 520 5.47 0.00 -35.49
N SER A 521 6.03 -0.39 -36.64
CA SER A 521 5.28 -0.39 -37.90
C SER A 521 4.14 -1.40 -37.90
N SER A 522 4.34 -2.59 -37.32
CA SER A 522 3.32 -3.64 -37.23
C SER A 522 2.16 -3.20 -36.34
N ALA A 523 2.46 -2.56 -35.19
CA ALA A 523 1.46 -1.97 -34.31
C ALA A 523 0.65 -0.88 -35.02
N ALA A 524 1.30 0.03 -35.76
CA ALA A 524 0.61 1.05 -36.53
C ALA A 524 -0.31 0.45 -37.62
N ALA A 525 0.12 -0.62 -38.28
CA ALA A 525 -0.71 -1.33 -39.27
C ALA A 525 -1.92 -2.04 -38.64
N ILE A 526 -1.75 -2.65 -37.45
CA ILE A 526 -2.84 -3.27 -36.68
C ILE A 526 -3.89 -2.21 -36.30
N VAL A 527 -3.46 -1.07 -35.74
CA VAL A 527 -4.39 0.03 -35.39
C VAL A 527 -5.05 0.60 -36.65
N ALA A 528 -4.32 0.76 -37.76
CA ALA A 528 -4.90 1.24 -39.01
C ALA A 528 -6.00 0.32 -39.56
N ARG A 529 -5.84 -1.00 -39.40
CA ARG A 529 -6.82 -2.00 -39.84
C ARG A 529 -8.05 -2.05 -38.93
N THR A 530 -7.83 -2.09 -37.61
CA THR A 530 -8.89 -2.37 -36.64
C THR A 530 -9.57 -1.10 -36.11
N ALA A 531 -8.81 -0.02 -35.94
CA ALA A 531 -9.26 1.23 -35.34
C ALA A 531 -8.65 2.47 -36.06
N PRO A 532 -9.02 2.73 -37.33
CA PRO A 532 -8.40 3.79 -38.13
C PRO A 532 -8.58 5.20 -37.54
N ALA A 533 -9.65 5.43 -36.77
CA ALA A 533 -9.92 6.70 -36.10
C ALA A 533 -8.95 7.00 -34.93
N GLU A 534 -8.33 5.98 -34.34
CA GLU A 534 -7.39 6.09 -33.21
C GLU A 534 -5.92 6.13 -33.65
N LEU A 535 -5.66 5.88 -34.94
CA LEU A 535 -4.31 5.81 -35.50
C LEU A 535 -3.52 7.12 -35.33
N PRO A 536 -4.08 8.34 -35.54
CA PRO A 536 -3.31 9.57 -35.38
C PRO A 536 -2.79 9.75 -33.95
N ASP A 537 -3.66 9.60 -32.96
CA ASP A 537 -3.32 9.74 -31.54
C ASP A 537 -2.35 8.65 -31.08
N PHE A 538 -2.51 7.41 -31.55
CA PHE A 538 -1.57 6.32 -31.24
C PHE A 538 -0.16 6.59 -31.79
N ARG A 539 -0.05 7.12 -33.01
CA ARG A 539 1.24 7.48 -33.61
C ARG A 539 1.91 8.62 -32.85
N GLU A 540 1.14 9.61 -32.42
CA GLU A 540 1.62 10.74 -31.62
C GLU A 540 2.12 10.27 -30.27
N PHE A 541 1.35 9.41 -29.59
CA PHE A 541 1.72 8.83 -28.30
C PHE A 541 3.04 8.06 -28.34
N LEU A 542 3.29 7.24 -29.38
CA LEU A 542 4.57 6.54 -29.52
C LEU A 542 5.76 7.50 -29.66
N VAL A 543 5.58 8.62 -30.36
CA VAL A 543 6.62 9.66 -30.50
C VAL A 543 6.80 10.43 -29.18
N GLU A 544 5.71 10.70 -28.47
CA GLU A 544 5.73 11.32 -27.14
C GLU A 544 6.54 10.48 -26.15
N VAL A 545 6.24 9.18 -26.06
CA VAL A 545 6.98 8.24 -25.19
C VAL A 545 8.49 8.26 -25.49
N ALA A 546 8.87 8.20 -26.77
CA ALA A 546 10.29 8.31 -27.16
C ALA A 546 10.90 9.66 -26.80
N THR A 547 10.13 10.74 -26.89
CA THR A 547 10.58 12.10 -26.60
C THR A 547 10.81 12.31 -25.10
N VAL A 548 9.85 11.89 -24.26
CA VAL A 548 9.96 12.01 -22.80
C VAL A 548 11.14 11.21 -22.26
N VAL A 549 11.38 10.02 -22.81
CA VAL A 549 12.54 9.21 -22.41
C VAL A 549 13.86 9.88 -22.80
N ALA A 550 13.96 10.44 -24.01
CA ALA A 550 15.16 11.19 -24.42
C ALA A 550 15.39 12.47 -23.59
N ASP A 551 14.32 13.09 -23.07
CA ASP A 551 14.42 14.32 -22.28
C ASP A 551 14.64 14.05 -20.78
N ALA A 552 14.56 12.79 -20.32
CA ALA A 552 14.72 12.43 -18.90
C ALA A 552 16.08 12.88 -18.31
N ASN A 553 17.15 12.83 -19.10
CA ASN A 553 18.49 13.28 -18.71
C ASN A 553 18.61 14.82 -18.57
N GLN A 554 17.61 15.58 -18.99
CA GLN A 554 17.55 17.04 -18.78
C GLN A 554 17.08 17.40 -17.37
N GLU A 555 16.31 16.53 -16.70
CA GLU A 555 15.70 16.82 -15.39
C GLU A 555 16.56 16.36 -14.20
N GLY A 556 17.51 15.44 -14.40
CA GLY A 556 18.28 14.75 -13.34
C GLY A 556 19.42 15.54 -12.65
N GLY A 557 19.60 16.82 -12.94
CA GLY A 557 20.63 17.63 -12.27
C GLY A 557 20.23 17.98 -10.84
N PHE A 558 20.98 17.51 -9.82
CA PHE A 558 20.86 18.01 -8.44
C PHE A 558 20.91 19.54 -8.45
N LEU A 559 19.78 20.20 -8.15
CA LEU A 559 19.60 21.66 -8.16
C LEU A 559 19.73 22.35 -9.55
N GLY A 560 19.49 21.63 -10.66
CA GLY A 560 19.51 22.20 -12.02
C GLY A 560 20.93 22.40 -12.59
N LEU A 561 21.96 21.92 -11.90
CA LEU A 561 23.34 21.89 -12.39
C LEU A 561 23.62 20.50 -12.98
N GLY A 562 23.46 20.36 -14.30
CA GLY A 562 23.79 19.11 -15.00
C GLY A 562 22.94 18.77 -16.23
N ALA A 563 21.91 19.56 -16.57
CA ALA A 563 21.05 19.30 -17.73
C ALA A 563 21.85 19.21 -19.03
N GLN A 564 21.97 18.01 -19.60
CA GLN A 564 22.56 17.80 -20.91
C GLN A 564 21.49 17.99 -21.98
N ARG A 565 21.74 18.84 -22.99
CA ARG A 565 20.82 18.99 -24.12
C ARG A 565 20.72 17.67 -24.89
N ARG A 566 19.52 17.40 -25.43
CA ARG A 566 19.25 16.28 -26.34
C ARG A 566 20.39 16.09 -27.34
N THR A 567 20.90 14.87 -27.40
CA THR A 567 21.99 14.49 -28.29
C THR A 567 21.48 14.30 -29.72
N HIS A 568 22.41 14.30 -30.68
CA HIS A 568 22.09 14.01 -32.07
C HIS A 568 21.54 12.58 -32.23
N ALA A 569 22.07 11.62 -31.48
CA ALA A 569 21.66 10.22 -31.53
C ALA A 569 20.22 10.00 -31.03
N GLU A 570 19.83 10.63 -29.92
CA GLU A 570 18.44 10.58 -29.41
C GLU A 570 17.46 11.22 -30.40
N SER A 571 17.86 12.33 -31.03
CA SER A 571 17.04 12.99 -32.06
C SER A 571 16.84 12.09 -33.29
N GLU A 572 17.88 11.40 -33.73
CA GLU A 572 17.80 10.40 -34.80
C GLU A 572 16.91 9.21 -34.43
N ALA A 573 16.93 8.76 -33.17
CA ALA A 573 16.07 7.69 -32.68
C ALA A 573 14.59 8.09 -32.68
N ILE A 574 14.25 9.29 -32.21
CA ILE A 574 12.87 9.83 -32.25
C ILE A 574 12.39 9.96 -33.71
N ASP A 575 13.25 10.44 -34.60
CA ASP A 575 12.91 10.55 -36.03
C ASP A 575 12.73 9.16 -36.68
N ALA A 576 13.49 8.14 -36.25
CA ALA A 576 13.30 6.77 -36.69
C ALA A 576 11.94 6.20 -36.23
N VAL A 577 11.56 6.42 -34.97
CA VAL A 577 10.22 6.06 -34.44
C VAL A 577 9.13 6.76 -35.26
N ARG A 578 9.25 8.07 -35.49
CA ARG A 578 8.29 8.86 -36.29
C ARG A 578 8.16 8.37 -37.73
N LYS A 579 9.24 7.91 -38.35
CA LYS A 579 9.20 7.30 -39.69
C LYS A 579 8.53 5.93 -39.66
N ALA A 580 8.84 5.09 -38.67
CA ALA A 580 8.26 3.76 -38.54
C ALA A 580 6.74 3.78 -38.30
N THR A 581 6.24 4.72 -37.51
CA THR A 581 4.79 4.86 -37.26
C THR A 581 4.00 5.26 -38.51
N ARG A 582 4.65 5.88 -39.50
CA ARG A 582 4.06 6.32 -40.77
C ARG A 582 4.29 5.36 -41.94
N ARG A 583 5.06 4.29 -41.73
CA ARG A 583 5.38 3.33 -42.78
C ARG A 583 4.14 2.47 -43.06
N GLU A 584 3.53 2.66 -44.21
CA GLU A 584 2.54 1.74 -44.76
C GLU A 584 3.30 0.53 -45.29
N ASN A 585 3.07 -0.64 -44.70
CA ASN A 585 3.61 -1.91 -45.19
C ASN A 585 2.77 -2.43 -46.35
#